data_AF-A0A955X8G2-F1
#
_entry.id   AF-A0A955X8G2-F1
#
_cell.length_a   1.000
_cell.length_b   1.000
_cell.length_c   1.000
_cell.angle_alpha   90.00
_cell.angle_beta   90.00
_cell.angle_gamma   90.00
#
_symmetry.space_group_name_H-M   'P 1'
#
loop_
_entity.id
_entity.type
_entity.pdbx_description
1 polymer ?
#
loop_
_entity_poly.entity_id
_entity_poly.type
_entity_poly.pdbx_seq_one_letter_code
_entity_poly.pdbx_strand_id
1 'polypeptide(L)'
;SARDQLGKVAVADAAALQPMVDVALAVDARGLLGSEAGRQVALPSVIGHGQLDALVALATGQGEDPSRTIAISSLGRIGGEAAGRALTSILERKGEPDAVRAVAFKALRRAQRAAEKHTGGES
;
A
#
# COMPACT_ATOMS: atom_id res chain seq x y z
N SER A 1 1.07 12.39 24.00
CA SER A 1 -0.36 12.03 24.22
C SER A 1 -0.48 10.52 24.25
N ALA A 2 -1.41 9.94 25.00
CA ALA A 2 -1.61 8.48 25.09
C ALA A 2 -1.76 7.80 23.71
N ARG A 3 -2.37 8.50 22.74
CA ARG A 3 -2.49 8.05 21.35
C ARG A 3 -1.14 7.88 20.63
N ASP A 4 -0.18 8.74 20.96
CA ASP A 4 1.18 8.70 20.40
C ASP A 4 1.99 7.54 20.99
N GLN A 5 1.82 7.25 22.28
CA GLN A 5 2.46 6.08 22.90
C GLN A 5 1.86 4.76 22.40
N LEU A 6 0.54 4.67 22.24
CA LEU A 6 -0.11 3.51 21.63
C LEU A 6 0.34 3.30 20.19
N GLY A 7 0.52 4.38 19.42
CA GLY A 7 1.09 4.32 18.08
C GLY A 7 2.52 3.76 18.06
N LYS A 8 3.36 4.19 19.00
CA LYS A 8 4.75 3.71 19.13
C LYS A 8 4.83 2.23 19.49
N VAL A 9 4.00 1.76 20.43
CA VAL A 9 3.94 0.34 20.81
C VAL A 9 3.44 -0.51 19.64
N ALA A 10 2.38 -0.09 18.96
CA ALA A 10 1.85 -0.81 17.79
C ALA A 10 2.87 -0.89 16.63
N VAL A 11 3.67 0.16 16.41
CA VAL A 11 4.74 0.16 15.41
C VAL A 11 5.90 -0.76 15.82
N ALA A 12 6.26 -0.77 17.11
CA ALA A 12 7.31 -1.66 17.61
C ALA A 12 6.93 -3.14 17.49
N ASP A 13 5.68 -3.50 17.81
CA ASP A 13 5.18 -4.87 17.64
C ASP A 13 5.12 -5.27 16.15
N ALA A 14 4.77 -4.35 15.26
CA ALA A 14 4.81 -4.58 13.82
C ALA A 14 6.26 -4.84 13.32
N ALA A 15 7.25 -4.11 13.84
CA ALA A 15 8.66 -4.35 13.52
C ALA A 15 9.15 -5.71 14.03
N ALA A 16 8.66 -6.18 15.19
CA ALA A 16 8.99 -7.49 15.72
C ALA A 16 8.41 -8.65 14.87
N LEU A 17 7.24 -8.43 14.26
CA LEU A 17 6.59 -9.40 13.37
C LEU A 17 7.13 -9.37 11.94
N GLN A 18 8.06 -8.46 11.62
CA GLN A 18 8.52 -8.21 10.26
C GLN A 18 9.02 -9.47 9.53
N PRO A 19 9.87 -10.34 10.11
CA PRO A 19 10.35 -11.53 9.40
C PRO A 19 9.21 -12.49 9.05
N MET A 20 8.17 -12.57 9.89
CA MET A 20 7.00 -13.41 9.64
C MET A 20 6.11 -12.81 8.55
N VAL A 21 5.96 -11.48 8.54
CA VAL A 21 5.25 -10.76 7.48
C VAL A 21 5.96 -10.94 6.14
N ASP A 22 7.29 -10.84 6.10
CA ASP A 22 8.08 -11.01 4.88
C ASP A 22 7.91 -12.43 4.30
N VAL A 23 8.00 -13.46 5.15
CA VAL A 23 7.76 -14.85 4.73
C VAL A 23 6.31 -15.05 4.28
N ALA A 24 5.33 -14.53 5.01
CA ALA A 24 3.92 -14.69 4.66
C ALA A 24 3.58 -13.98 3.34
N LEU A 25 4.16 -12.81 3.07
CA LEU A 25 4.01 -12.11 1.78
C LEU A 25 4.65 -12.91 0.65
N ALA A 26 5.84 -13.48 0.86
CA ALA A 26 6.52 -14.29 -0.15
C ALA A 26 5.74 -15.57 -0.50
N VAL A 27 5.01 -16.13 0.46
CA VAL A 27 4.22 -17.36 0.29
C VAL A 27 2.84 -17.09 -0.30
N ASP A 28 2.08 -16.15 0.27
CA ASP A 28 0.70 -15.85 -0.15
C ASP A 28 0.28 -14.41 0.21
N ALA A 29 0.86 -13.43 -0.47
CA ALA A 29 0.49 -12.03 -0.28
C ALA A 29 -1.01 -11.76 -0.53
N ARG A 30 -1.65 -12.51 -1.45
CA ARG A 30 -3.07 -12.34 -1.76
C ARG A 30 -3.95 -12.85 -0.62
N GLY A 31 -3.71 -14.04 -0.09
CA GLY A 31 -4.46 -14.54 1.07
C GLY A 31 -4.22 -13.70 2.32
N LEU A 32 -2.97 -13.28 2.55
CA LEU A 32 -2.62 -12.44 3.70
C LEU A 32 -3.38 -11.10 3.65
N LEU A 33 -3.32 -10.39 2.52
CA LEU A 33 -3.94 -9.06 2.38
C LEU A 33 -5.44 -9.12 2.04
N GLY A 34 -5.95 -10.28 1.63
CA GLY A 34 -7.37 -10.51 1.38
C GLY A 34 -8.19 -10.56 2.66
N SER A 35 -7.60 -10.98 3.78
CA SER A 35 -8.27 -11.05 5.08
C SER A 35 -8.13 -9.76 5.91
N GLU A 36 -9.13 -9.41 6.72
CA GLU A 36 -9.05 -8.25 7.61
C GLU A 36 -7.96 -8.41 8.68
N ALA A 37 -7.89 -9.58 9.31
CA ALA A 37 -6.88 -9.89 10.32
C ALA A 37 -5.46 -9.81 9.72
N GLY A 38 -5.24 -10.39 8.54
CA GLY A 38 -3.95 -10.32 7.86
C GLY A 38 -3.58 -8.89 7.46
N ARG A 39 -4.54 -8.05 7.05
CA ARG A 39 -4.29 -6.63 6.82
C ARG A 39 -3.91 -5.85 8.07
N GLN A 40 -4.59 -6.08 9.20
CA GLN A 40 -4.30 -5.37 10.45
C GLN A 40 -2.86 -5.64 10.92
N VAL A 41 -2.37 -6.86 10.73
CA VAL A 41 -1.00 -7.27 11.10
C VAL A 41 0.02 -6.81 10.06
N ALA A 42 -0.23 -7.05 8.77
CA ALA A 42 0.79 -6.88 7.74
C ALA A 42 0.89 -5.46 7.18
N LEU A 43 -0.20 -4.68 7.11
CA LEU A 43 -0.17 -3.36 6.47
C LEU A 43 0.78 -2.36 7.15
N PRO A 44 0.85 -2.24 8.50
CA PRO A 44 1.78 -1.32 9.14
C PRO A 44 3.23 -1.62 8.78
N SER A 45 3.62 -2.89 8.80
CA SER A 45 4.93 -3.41 8.38
C SER A 45 5.21 -3.16 6.91
N VAL A 46 4.28 -3.51 6.02
CA VAL A 46 4.42 -3.32 4.57
C VAL A 46 4.60 -1.85 4.21
N ILE A 47 3.85 -0.96 4.85
CA ILE A 47 3.94 0.49 4.62
C ILE A 47 5.21 1.06 5.26
N GLY A 48 5.55 0.64 6.48
CA GLY A 48 6.70 1.14 7.23
C GLY A 48 8.06 0.71 6.65
N HIS A 49 8.12 -0.49 6.07
CA HIS A 49 9.36 -1.06 5.50
C HIS A 49 9.45 -0.93 3.98
N GLY A 50 8.47 -0.29 3.32
CA GLY A 50 8.54 -0.04 1.88
C GLY A 50 8.59 -1.33 1.06
N GLN A 51 7.78 -2.33 1.43
CA GLN A 51 7.52 -3.57 0.67
C GLN A 51 6.76 -3.27 -0.64
N LEU A 52 7.34 -2.38 -1.44
CA LEU A 52 6.73 -1.74 -2.59
C LEU A 52 6.52 -2.74 -3.72
N ASP A 53 7.47 -3.62 -3.96
CA ASP A 53 7.42 -4.58 -5.06
C ASP A 53 6.26 -5.58 -4.89
N ALA A 54 6.04 -6.08 -3.68
CA ALA A 54 4.91 -6.97 -3.36
C ALA A 54 3.56 -6.26 -3.58
N LEU A 55 3.45 -5.00 -3.18
CA LEU A 55 2.26 -4.19 -3.41
C LEU A 55 2.06 -3.86 -4.89
N VAL A 56 3.13 -3.56 -5.63
CA VAL A 56 3.06 -3.31 -7.08
C VAL A 56 2.59 -4.56 -7.81
N ALA A 57 3.14 -5.74 -7.47
CA ALA A 57 2.72 -7.01 -8.07
C ALA A 57 1.22 -7.28 -7.85
N LEU A 58 0.73 -7.11 -6.61
CA LEU A 58 -0.69 -7.23 -6.28
C LEU A 58 -1.57 -6.20 -6.99
N ALA A 59 -1.15 -4.93 -7.01
CA ALA A 59 -1.91 -3.85 -7.62
C ALA A 59 -2.01 -3.99 -9.14
N THR A 60 -0.96 -4.51 -9.79
CA THR A 60 -0.88 -4.66 -11.25
C THR A 60 -1.47 -5.98 -11.76
N GLY A 61 -1.90 -6.88 -10.86
CA GLY A 61 -2.67 -8.07 -11.21
C GLY A 61 -4.02 -7.76 -11.89
N GLN A 62 -4.73 -8.82 -12.30
CA GLN A 62 -6.03 -8.71 -12.98
C GLN A 62 -7.22 -8.96 -12.04
N GLY A 63 -8.39 -8.47 -12.43
CA GLY A 63 -9.66 -8.65 -11.70
C GLY A 63 -9.88 -7.64 -10.58
N GLU A 64 -10.97 -7.81 -9.85
CA GLU A 64 -11.45 -6.86 -8.82
C GLU A 64 -11.26 -7.40 -7.39
N ASP A 65 -10.22 -8.21 -7.18
CA ASP A 65 -9.95 -8.80 -5.87
C ASP A 65 -9.78 -7.71 -4.78
N PRO A 66 -10.38 -7.88 -3.58
CA PRO A 66 -10.24 -6.91 -2.50
C PRO A 66 -8.77 -6.58 -2.17
N SER A 67 -7.90 -7.59 -2.16
CA SER A 67 -6.46 -7.46 -1.86
C SER A 67 -5.77 -6.51 -2.83
N ARG A 68 -6.21 -6.51 -4.10
CA ARG A 68 -5.71 -5.61 -5.13
C ARG A 68 -6.12 -4.16 -4.87
N THR A 69 -7.39 -3.92 -4.51
CA THR A 69 -7.89 -2.58 -4.16
C THR A 69 -7.16 -2.01 -2.94
N ILE A 70 -6.86 -2.88 -1.97
CA ILE A 70 -6.05 -2.55 -0.79
C ILE A 70 -4.62 -2.21 -1.21
N ALA A 71 -3.99 -3.00 -2.07
CA ALA A 71 -2.65 -2.73 -2.57
C ALA A 71 -2.57 -1.37 -3.29
N ILE A 72 -3.52 -1.08 -4.19
CA ILE A 72 -3.64 0.22 -4.87
C ILE A 72 -3.75 1.37 -3.87
N SER A 73 -4.59 1.21 -2.84
CA SER A 73 -4.77 2.23 -1.80
C SER A 73 -3.50 2.45 -0.97
N SER A 74 -2.78 1.37 -0.64
CA SER A 74 -1.50 1.39 0.07
C SER A 74 -0.41 2.09 -0.74
N LEU A 75 -0.31 1.82 -2.04
CA LEU A 75 0.60 2.53 -2.95
C LEU A 75 0.36 4.04 -2.92
N GLY A 76 -0.91 4.48 -2.94
CA GLY A 76 -1.26 5.89 -2.82
C GLY A 76 -0.88 6.52 -1.46
N ARG A 77 -0.77 5.72 -0.40
CA ARG A 77 -0.35 6.17 0.93
C ARG A 77 1.16 6.20 1.08
N ILE A 78 1.87 5.23 0.51
CA ILE A 78 3.34 5.19 0.46
C ILE A 78 3.86 6.35 -0.38
N GLY A 79 3.26 6.57 -1.56
CA GLY A 79 3.69 7.63 -2.47
C GLY A 79 5.07 7.35 -3.09
N GLY A 80 5.70 8.41 -3.62
CA GLY A 80 6.96 8.30 -4.35
C GLY A 80 6.80 7.89 -5.82
N GLU A 81 7.90 7.97 -6.55
CA GLU A 81 7.92 7.85 -8.01
C GLU A 81 7.48 6.46 -8.48
N ALA A 82 7.99 5.39 -7.85
CA ALA A 82 7.66 4.02 -8.21
C ALA A 82 6.18 3.66 -7.95
N ALA A 83 5.60 4.10 -6.82
CA ALA A 83 4.17 3.96 -6.58
C ALA A 83 3.34 4.75 -7.60
N GLY A 84 3.77 5.97 -7.96
CA GLY A 84 3.15 6.79 -8.99
C GLY A 84 3.12 6.09 -10.35
N ARG A 85 4.26 5.54 -10.80
CA ARG A 85 4.36 4.78 -12.05
C ARG A 85 3.43 3.56 -12.06
N ALA A 86 3.38 2.80 -10.98
CA ALA A 86 2.49 1.65 -10.87
C ALA A 86 1.01 2.06 -10.99
N LEU A 87 0.60 3.12 -10.29
CA LEU A 87 -0.77 3.64 -10.34
C LEU A 87 -1.14 4.17 -11.73
N THR A 88 -0.24 4.88 -12.40
CA THR A 88 -0.42 5.33 -13.79
C THR A 88 -0.59 4.14 -14.74
N SER A 89 0.23 3.09 -14.61
CA SER A 89 0.14 1.90 -15.46
C SER A 89 -1.22 1.19 -15.37
N ILE A 90 -1.87 1.22 -14.20
CA ILE A 90 -3.22 0.66 -14.00
C ILE A 90 -4.27 1.52 -14.72
N LEU A 91 -4.14 2.84 -14.67
CA LEU A 91 -5.07 3.76 -15.34
C LEU A 91 -4.97 3.70 -16.87
N GLU A 92 -3.79 3.40 -17.41
CA GLU A 92 -3.52 3.27 -18.84
C GLU A 92 -3.90 1.89 -19.40
N ARG A 93 -4.14 0.90 -18.53
CA ARG A 93 -4.48 -0.47 -18.95
C ARG A 93 -5.88 -0.51 -19.57
N LYS A 94 -5.95 -0.96 -20.83
CA LYS A 94 -7.22 -1.19 -21.53
C LYS A 94 -7.99 -2.34 -20.88
N GLY A 95 -9.30 -2.17 -20.74
CA GLY A 95 -10.19 -3.19 -20.16
C GLY A 95 -10.10 -3.30 -18.63
N GLU A 96 -9.40 -2.37 -17.97
CA GLU A 96 -9.39 -2.31 -16.50
C GLU A 96 -10.80 -1.96 -15.97
N PRO A 97 -11.33 -2.69 -14.98
CA PRO A 97 -12.65 -2.39 -14.42
C PRO A 97 -12.73 -0.98 -13.85
N ASP A 98 -13.88 -0.31 -14.05
CA ASP A 98 -14.05 1.09 -13.66
C ASP A 98 -13.90 1.30 -12.14
N ALA A 99 -14.29 0.33 -11.32
CA ALA A 99 -14.09 0.39 -9.88
C ALA A 99 -12.60 0.45 -9.52
N VAL A 100 -11.77 -0.37 -10.15
CA VAL A 100 -10.32 -0.37 -9.97
C VAL A 100 -9.73 0.94 -10.45
N ARG A 101 -10.12 1.42 -11.64
CA ARG A 101 -9.66 2.71 -12.18
C ARG A 101 -9.97 3.86 -11.22
N ALA A 102 -11.16 3.89 -10.64
CA ALA A 102 -11.56 4.90 -9.67
C ALA A 102 -10.69 4.87 -8.40
N VAL A 103 -10.34 3.69 -7.90
CA VAL A 103 -9.44 3.53 -6.74
C VAL A 103 -8.02 3.99 -7.12
N ALA A 104 -7.51 3.56 -8.27
CA ALA A 104 -6.17 3.93 -8.74
C ALA A 104 -6.03 5.45 -8.94
N PHE A 105 -7.06 6.09 -9.49
CA PHE A 105 -7.10 7.55 -9.63
C PHE A 105 -7.03 8.26 -8.27
N LYS A 106 -7.85 7.85 -7.30
CA LYS A 106 -7.83 8.41 -5.94
C LYS A 106 -6.48 8.20 -5.25
N ALA A 107 -5.88 7.02 -5.40
CA ALA A 107 -4.57 6.70 -4.86
C ALA A 107 -3.47 7.56 -5.49
N LEU A 108 -3.49 7.77 -6.82
CA LEU A 108 -2.51 8.61 -7.51
C LEU A 108 -2.59 10.07 -7.04
N ARG A 109 -3.80 10.63 -6.93
CA ARG A 109 -4.01 11.98 -6.38
C ARG A 109 -3.55 12.11 -4.93
N ARG A 110 -3.58 11.03 -4.15
CA ARG A 110 -3.03 11.01 -2.79
C ARG A 110 -1.51 11.03 -2.80
N ALA A 111 -0.88 10.20 -3.62
CA ALA A 111 0.57 10.14 -3.76
C ALA A 111 1.16 11.49 -4.22
N GLN A 112 0.54 12.13 -5.21
CA GLN A 112 0.94 13.45 -5.73
C GLN A 112 0.90 14.53 -4.63
N ARG A 113 -0.20 14.61 -3.86
CA ARG A 113 -0.30 15.55 -2.74
C ARG A 113 0.73 15.31 -1.64
N ALA A 114 1.12 14.06 -1.41
CA ALA A 114 2.17 13.74 -0.44
C ALA A 114 3.55 14.23 -0.91
N ALA A 115 3.83 14.14 -2.22
CA ALA A 115 5.05 14.65 -2.83
C ALA A 115 5.11 16.18 -2.79
N GLU A 116 4.02 16.87 -3.15
CA GLU A 116 3.91 18.34 -3.10
C GLU A 116 4.19 18.90 -1.70
N LYS A 117 3.74 18.21 -0.65
CA LYS A 117 3.98 18.60 0.76
C LYS A 117 5.43 18.43 1.19
N HIS A 118 6.15 17.45 0.65
CA HIS A 118 7.57 17.27 0.96
C HIS A 118 8.42 18.36 0.31
N THR A 119 8.09 18.78 -0.92
CA THR A 119 8.83 19.83 -1.63
C THR A 119 8.48 21.24 -1.18
N GLY A 120 7.30 21.47 -0.59
CA GLY A 120 6.85 22.79 -0.12
C GLY A 120 7.19 23.13 1.34
N GLY A 121 7.82 22.22 2.08
CA GLY A 121 8.28 22.44 3.46
C GLY A 121 9.74 22.88 3.58
N GLU A 122 10.47 22.92 2.46
CA GLU A 122 11.86 23.37 2.36
C GLU A 122 11.91 24.73 1.63
N SER A 123 11.26 25.75 2.18
CA SER A 123 11.33 27.15 1.70
C SER A 123 11.08 28.12 2.84
#